data_AF-F0ZG07-F1
#
_entry.id   AF-F0ZG07-F1
#
_cell.length_a   1.000
_cell.length_b   1.000
_cell.length_c   1.000
_cell.angle_alpha   90.00
_cell.angle_beta   90.00
_cell.angle_gamma   90.00
#
_symmetry.space_group_name_H-M   'P 1'
#
loop_
_entity.id
_entity.type
_entity.pdbx_description
1 polymer ?
#
loop_
_entity_poly.entity_id
_entity_poly.type
_entity_poly.pdbx_seq_one_letter_code
_entity_poly.pdbx_strand_id
1 'polypeptide(L)'
;FMKIIRNKIIFREILYHCKLYKINRKLRILHKNDLLKYPEREYITHLELYSQYLPLMHEIPPSVRAITIGEFYKQEPLTSGVIPNTVNHLILGRNYSNKLAKDSIPNSINTLEFCSPCIIEECYIPPSVTTVKYHGPKIHNTLPRSVKYLVFSNSFNYPIEKLSISSTLSFNDVTEVAIIPNFIETLEFGKEYNQIIKPFSLPLSIKTIIFGDRYNQPLEVGSIPFECTTLVLVKNLVFSDAFDYPIENYKIPHFIETIEFGKEYNQFIKPLSIHSSIKTIIFGDRYNRPLEIGSIPFECTTLVLENNYNILFTKNLIPPTITNLYIRTSFLKPIKKGIPSSVKHLSLGHSFIKTFLPGAIPDSVTSIEILFNSPITFLPNNNVISILPSSIETLSFGESFNHSIDKGLPSSLTKL
;
A
#
# COMPACT_ATOMS: atom_id res chain seq x y z
N PHE A 1 -19.16 -21.71 -15.45
CA PHE A 1 -17.68 -21.59 -15.52
C PHE A 1 -17.01 -22.84 -16.11
N MET A 2 -17.07 -24.01 -15.46
CA MET A 2 -16.41 -25.24 -15.95
C MET A 2 -16.85 -25.73 -17.34
N LYS A 3 -18.11 -25.50 -17.75
CA LYS A 3 -18.59 -25.84 -19.11
C LYS A 3 -17.95 -24.98 -20.22
N ILE A 4 -17.59 -23.73 -19.91
CA ILE A 4 -16.99 -22.78 -20.86
C ILE A 4 -15.51 -23.14 -21.11
N ILE A 5 -14.77 -23.51 -20.07
CA ILE A 5 -13.35 -23.92 -20.17
C ILE A 5 -13.20 -25.25 -20.92
N ARG A 6 -14.18 -26.16 -20.78
CA ARG A 6 -14.19 -27.45 -21.51
C ARG A 6 -14.45 -27.29 -23.01
N ASN A 7 -15.05 -26.18 -23.44
CA ASN A 7 -15.22 -25.87 -24.85
C ASN A 7 -13.96 -25.18 -25.37
N LYS A 8 -13.08 -25.96 -26.04
CA LYS A 8 -11.79 -25.48 -26.56
C LYS A 8 -11.92 -24.30 -27.53
N ILE A 9 -13.04 -24.16 -28.24
CA ILE A 9 -13.26 -23.05 -29.17
C ILE A 9 -13.59 -21.78 -28.39
N ILE A 10 -14.59 -21.84 -27.50
CA ILE A 10 -14.98 -20.67 -26.67
C ILE A 10 -13.80 -20.21 -25.81
N PHE A 11 -13.04 -21.14 -25.22
CA PHE A 11 -11.87 -20.80 -24.43
C PHE A 11 -10.78 -20.11 -25.26
N ARG A 12 -10.53 -20.56 -26.50
CA ARG A 12 -9.60 -19.89 -27.41
C ARG A 12 -10.05 -18.48 -27.79
N GLU A 13 -11.35 -18.29 -28.05
CA GLU A 13 -11.93 -16.97 -28.34
C GLU A 13 -11.81 -16.01 -27.14
N ILE A 14 -12.08 -16.49 -25.93
CA ILE A 14 -11.88 -15.69 -24.70
C ILE A 14 -10.42 -15.27 -24.58
N LEU A 15 -9.47 -16.20 -24.74
CA LEU A 15 -8.04 -15.89 -24.67
C LEU A 15 -7.62 -14.89 -25.75
N TYR A 16 -8.17 -15.02 -26.95
CA TYR A 16 -7.94 -14.10 -28.06
C TYR A 16 -8.40 -12.67 -27.72
N HIS A 17 -9.64 -12.51 -27.24
CA HIS A 17 -10.16 -11.20 -26.82
C HIS A 17 -9.45 -10.64 -25.57
N CYS A 18 -9.05 -11.48 -24.63
CA CYS A 18 -8.20 -11.05 -23.50
C CYS A 18 -6.84 -10.53 -23.99
N LYS A 19 -6.25 -11.15 -25.02
CA LYS A 19 -5.00 -10.68 -25.61
C LYS A 19 -5.21 -9.34 -26.32
N LEU A 20 -6.25 -9.20 -27.14
CA LEU A 20 -6.59 -7.93 -27.78
C LEU A 20 -6.83 -6.82 -26.76
N TYR A 21 -7.60 -7.10 -25.70
CA TYR A 21 -7.83 -6.15 -24.62
C TYR A 21 -6.53 -5.70 -23.96
N LYS A 22 -5.63 -6.63 -23.60
CA LYS A 22 -4.35 -6.29 -22.97
C LYS A 22 -3.49 -5.37 -23.83
N ILE A 23 -3.50 -5.58 -25.15
CA ILE A 23 -2.70 -4.81 -26.11
C ILE A 23 -3.35 -3.43 -26.36
N ASN A 24 -4.67 -3.39 -26.54
CA ASN A 24 -5.39 -2.23 -27.09
C ASN A 24 -6.15 -1.40 -26.04
N ARG A 25 -6.14 -1.79 -24.76
CA ARG A 25 -6.84 -1.06 -23.68
C ARG A 25 -6.48 0.42 -23.56
N LYS A 26 -5.27 0.79 -23.98
CA LYS A 26 -4.76 2.17 -23.92
C LYS A 26 -4.34 2.60 -25.32
N LEU A 27 -4.99 3.61 -25.87
CA LEU A 27 -4.67 4.18 -27.18
C LEU A 27 -4.29 5.65 -27.04
N ARG A 28 -3.22 6.07 -27.73
CA ARG A 28 -2.85 7.46 -27.92
C ARG A 28 -3.12 7.87 -29.35
N ILE A 29 -3.80 9.00 -29.54
CA ILE A 29 -4.07 9.57 -30.87
C ILE A 29 -3.47 10.97 -30.98
N LEU A 30 -2.92 11.28 -32.16
CA LEU A 30 -2.35 12.60 -32.49
C LEU A 30 -3.29 13.40 -33.38
N HIS A 31 -4.12 12.70 -34.17
CA HIS A 31 -5.18 13.30 -34.98
C HIS A 31 -6.52 12.62 -34.68
N LYS A 32 -7.61 13.40 -34.70
CA LYS A 32 -8.97 12.87 -34.40
C LYS A 32 -9.36 11.68 -35.29
N ASN A 33 -8.92 11.68 -36.56
CA ASN A 33 -9.24 10.64 -37.53
C ASN A 33 -8.54 9.30 -37.24
N ASP A 34 -7.49 9.29 -36.42
CA ASP A 34 -6.77 8.07 -36.06
C ASP A 34 -7.68 7.14 -35.24
N LEU A 35 -8.57 7.71 -34.42
CA LEU A 35 -9.52 6.93 -33.61
C LEU A 35 -10.58 6.23 -34.46
N LEU A 36 -11.03 6.85 -35.56
CA LEU A 36 -12.03 6.26 -36.46
C LEU A 36 -11.44 5.14 -37.32
N LYS A 37 -10.16 5.24 -37.66
CA LYS A 37 -9.44 4.24 -38.48
C LYS A 37 -8.87 3.08 -37.67
N TYR A 38 -8.87 3.17 -36.34
CA TYR A 38 -8.28 2.16 -35.47
C TYR A 38 -9.16 0.90 -35.41
N PRO A 39 -8.71 -0.26 -35.93
CA PRO A 39 -9.58 -1.44 -36.09
C PRO A 39 -10.11 -1.99 -34.76
N GLU A 40 -9.29 -1.97 -33.70
CA GLU A 40 -9.59 -2.54 -32.39
C GLU A 40 -10.15 -1.50 -31.39
N ARG A 41 -10.79 -0.44 -31.88
CA ARG A 41 -11.25 0.71 -31.06
C ARG A 41 -12.21 0.33 -29.93
N GLU A 42 -12.97 -0.75 -30.07
CA GLU A 42 -13.90 -1.23 -29.05
C GLU A 42 -13.21 -1.82 -27.80
N TYR A 43 -11.91 -2.13 -27.87
CA TYR A 43 -11.14 -2.59 -26.71
C TYR A 43 -10.56 -1.44 -25.88
N ILE A 44 -10.62 -0.20 -26.38
CA ILE A 44 -10.04 0.97 -25.72
C ILE A 44 -10.85 1.26 -24.46
N THR A 45 -10.18 1.28 -23.32
CA THR A 45 -10.75 1.75 -22.04
C THR A 45 -10.11 3.03 -21.54
N HIS A 46 -8.90 3.35 -22.01
CA HIS A 46 -8.18 4.59 -21.74
C HIS A 46 -7.74 5.24 -23.06
N LEU A 47 -8.27 6.43 -23.34
CA LEU A 47 -7.96 7.19 -24.57
C LEU A 47 -7.12 8.42 -24.24
N GLU A 48 -5.95 8.55 -24.86
CA GLU A 48 -5.09 9.72 -24.74
C GLU A 48 -5.19 10.62 -25.99
N LEU A 49 -5.69 11.84 -25.80
CA LEU A 49 -5.98 12.81 -26.85
C LEU A 49 -4.86 13.86 -26.92
N TYR A 50 -3.88 13.64 -27.80
CA TYR A 50 -2.73 14.54 -28.01
C TYR A 50 -2.90 15.42 -29.27
N SER A 51 -4.15 15.64 -29.68
CA SER A 51 -4.53 16.44 -30.84
C SER A 51 -4.88 17.87 -30.43
N GLN A 52 -4.74 18.83 -31.35
CA GLN A 52 -5.26 20.20 -31.16
C GLN A 52 -6.79 20.23 -31.08
N TYR A 53 -7.46 19.29 -31.75
CA TYR A 53 -8.92 19.16 -31.78
C TYR A 53 -9.36 17.84 -31.14
N LEU A 54 -10.39 17.91 -30.30
CA LEU A 54 -10.99 16.73 -29.67
C LEU A 54 -11.99 16.07 -30.63
N PRO A 55 -12.10 14.72 -30.61
CA PRO A 55 -13.16 14.01 -31.34
C PRO A 55 -14.54 14.38 -30.79
N LEU A 56 -15.58 14.22 -31.61
CA LEU A 56 -16.95 14.40 -31.16
C LEU A 56 -17.33 13.26 -30.20
N MET A 57 -18.25 13.51 -29.26
CA MET A 57 -18.63 12.51 -28.26
C MET A 57 -19.09 11.17 -28.87
N HIS A 58 -19.83 11.21 -29.97
CA HIS A 58 -20.30 9.98 -30.64
C HIS A 58 -19.19 9.22 -31.38
N GLU A 59 -18.03 9.83 -31.60
CA GLU A 59 -16.87 9.18 -32.22
C GLU A 59 -16.06 8.37 -31.20
N ILE A 60 -16.21 8.66 -29.90
CA ILE A 60 -15.52 7.98 -28.80
C ILE A 60 -16.25 6.66 -28.49
N PRO A 61 -15.54 5.51 -28.51
CA PRO A 61 -16.15 4.21 -28.21
C PRO A 61 -16.80 4.15 -26.83
N PRO A 62 -17.96 3.46 -26.69
CA PRO A 62 -18.66 3.34 -25.41
C PRO A 62 -17.90 2.50 -24.37
N SER A 63 -16.84 1.79 -24.77
CA SER A 63 -15.90 1.07 -23.90
C SER A 63 -15.00 2.00 -23.10
N VAL A 64 -14.81 3.26 -23.53
CA VAL A 64 -13.90 4.22 -22.90
C VAL A 64 -14.40 4.60 -21.51
N ARG A 65 -13.52 4.48 -20.52
CA ARG A 65 -13.75 4.80 -19.11
C ARG A 65 -12.83 5.91 -18.60
N ALA A 66 -11.65 6.06 -19.22
CA ALA A 66 -10.70 7.11 -18.89
C ALA A 66 -10.31 7.91 -20.15
N ILE A 67 -10.23 9.24 -20.00
CA ILE A 67 -9.73 10.13 -21.05
C ILE A 67 -8.60 10.98 -20.50
N THR A 68 -7.50 11.04 -21.25
CA THR A 68 -6.39 11.97 -21.01
C THR A 68 -6.42 13.06 -22.07
N ILE A 69 -6.57 14.32 -21.65
CA ILE A 69 -6.38 15.50 -22.50
C ILE A 69 -4.89 15.82 -22.51
N GLY A 70 -4.22 15.54 -23.62
CA GLY A 70 -2.77 15.63 -23.78
C GLY A 70 -2.25 17.06 -23.91
N GLU A 71 -0.93 17.19 -23.97
CA GLU A 71 -0.18 18.45 -23.85
C GLU A 71 -0.26 19.39 -25.07
N PHE A 72 -0.77 18.89 -26.20
CA PHE A 72 -0.94 19.68 -27.42
C PHE A 72 -2.32 20.34 -27.53
N TYR A 73 -3.24 20.00 -26.62
CA TYR A 73 -4.54 20.67 -26.54
C TYR A 73 -4.36 22.06 -25.90
N LYS A 74 -4.47 23.11 -26.72
CA LYS A 74 -4.17 24.50 -26.30
C LYS A 74 -5.22 25.54 -26.68
N GLN A 75 -6.28 25.17 -27.41
CA GLN A 75 -7.12 26.16 -28.11
C GLN A 75 -8.42 26.49 -27.36
N GLU A 76 -9.27 25.51 -27.05
CA GLU A 76 -10.60 25.81 -26.52
C GLU A 76 -10.83 25.25 -25.10
N PRO A 77 -11.61 25.92 -24.25
CA PRO A 77 -12.12 25.32 -23.03
C PRO A 77 -12.89 24.02 -23.32
N LEU A 78 -12.85 23.06 -22.39
CA LEU A 78 -13.75 21.92 -22.49
C LEU A 78 -15.20 22.42 -22.45
N THR A 79 -15.99 22.05 -23.44
CA THR A 79 -17.42 22.38 -23.53
C THR A 79 -18.28 21.16 -23.21
N SER A 80 -19.53 21.41 -22.83
CA SER A 80 -20.48 20.35 -22.54
C SER A 80 -20.67 19.45 -23.76
N GLY A 81 -20.69 18.13 -23.54
CA GLY A 81 -20.90 17.15 -24.60
C GLY A 81 -19.65 16.75 -25.38
N VAL A 82 -18.44 17.12 -24.95
CA VAL A 82 -17.18 16.60 -25.51
C VAL A 82 -16.78 15.26 -24.86
N ILE A 83 -16.95 15.15 -23.55
CA ILE A 83 -16.61 13.95 -22.78
C ILE A 83 -17.87 13.07 -22.65
N PRO A 84 -17.85 11.81 -23.09
CA PRO A 84 -19.00 10.91 -22.96
C PRO A 84 -19.30 10.57 -21.50
N ASN A 85 -20.57 10.34 -21.18
CA ASN A 85 -21.01 9.91 -19.84
C ASN A 85 -20.53 8.49 -19.44
N THR A 86 -19.87 7.76 -20.34
CA THR A 86 -19.23 6.49 -20.02
C THR A 86 -17.89 6.67 -19.30
N VAL A 87 -17.31 7.87 -19.36
CA VAL A 87 -16.02 8.21 -18.76
C VAL A 87 -16.22 8.48 -17.28
N ASN A 88 -15.41 7.86 -16.43
CA ASN A 88 -15.40 8.06 -14.99
C ASN A 88 -14.07 8.64 -14.47
N HIS A 89 -13.03 8.65 -15.28
CA HIS A 89 -11.71 9.20 -14.94
C HIS A 89 -11.25 10.18 -16.03
N LEU A 90 -11.07 11.45 -15.65
CA LEU A 90 -10.56 12.50 -16.54
C LEU A 90 -9.17 12.94 -16.09
N ILE A 91 -8.22 12.95 -17.02
CA ILE A 91 -6.85 13.40 -16.79
C ILE A 91 -6.59 14.63 -17.64
N LEU A 92 -6.27 15.75 -16.99
CA LEU A 92 -5.89 17.00 -17.62
C LEU A 92 -4.37 17.10 -17.68
N GLY A 93 -3.82 17.01 -18.89
CA GLY A 93 -2.39 16.95 -19.14
C GLY A 93 -1.62 18.21 -18.74
N ARG A 94 -0.29 18.13 -18.82
CA ARG A 94 0.64 19.13 -18.26
C ARG A 94 0.47 20.56 -18.77
N ASN A 95 -0.02 20.73 -19.99
CA ASN A 95 -0.20 22.03 -20.61
C ASN A 95 -1.66 22.51 -20.59
N TYR A 96 -2.57 21.75 -19.98
CA TYR A 96 -3.95 22.20 -19.85
C TYR A 96 -4.02 23.38 -18.87
N SER A 97 -4.50 24.52 -19.35
CA SER A 97 -4.64 25.76 -18.57
C SER A 97 -5.99 26.46 -18.79
N ASN A 98 -6.86 25.89 -19.62
CA ASN A 98 -8.14 26.51 -19.95
C ASN A 98 -9.14 26.39 -18.80
N LYS A 99 -10.03 27.38 -18.68
CA LYS A 99 -11.13 27.39 -17.71
C LYS A 99 -11.96 26.09 -17.76
N LEU A 100 -12.39 25.62 -16.60
CA LEU A 100 -13.36 24.53 -16.48
C LEU A 100 -14.70 25.13 -16.07
N ALA A 101 -15.51 25.49 -17.06
CA ALA A 101 -16.83 26.07 -16.82
C ALA A 101 -17.80 25.06 -16.19
N LYS A 102 -18.88 25.57 -15.60
CA LYS A 102 -20.00 24.73 -15.17
C LYS A 102 -20.46 23.85 -16.35
N ASP A 103 -20.75 22.58 -16.06
CA ASP A 103 -21.21 21.57 -17.03
C ASP A 103 -20.20 21.15 -18.12
N SER A 104 -18.94 21.62 -18.04
CA SER A 104 -17.84 21.18 -18.93
C SER A 104 -17.37 19.75 -18.65
N ILE A 105 -17.42 19.33 -17.38
CA ILE A 105 -17.09 17.98 -16.93
C ILE A 105 -18.40 17.25 -16.63
N PRO A 106 -18.65 16.07 -17.21
CA PRO A 106 -19.88 15.33 -16.97
C PRO A 106 -19.92 14.73 -15.55
N ASN A 107 -21.13 14.56 -15.00
CA ASN A 107 -21.37 13.99 -13.67
C ASN A 107 -21.03 12.49 -13.57
N SER A 108 -20.62 11.84 -14.67
CA SER A 108 -20.09 10.47 -14.63
C SER A 108 -18.67 10.40 -14.08
N ILE A 109 -17.94 11.54 -14.05
CA ILE A 109 -16.56 11.60 -13.56
C ILE A 109 -16.55 11.50 -12.04
N ASN A 110 -15.85 10.48 -11.53
CA ASN A 110 -15.56 10.29 -10.11
C ASN A 110 -14.10 10.61 -9.75
N THR A 111 -13.19 10.53 -10.73
CA THR A 111 -11.76 10.79 -10.54
C THR A 111 -11.30 11.87 -11.51
N LEU A 112 -10.67 12.92 -10.98
CA LEU A 112 -10.10 14.01 -11.76
C LEU A 112 -8.60 14.15 -11.45
N GLU A 113 -7.76 14.14 -12.48
CA GLU A 113 -6.31 14.20 -12.34
C GLU A 113 -5.75 15.44 -13.03
N PHE A 114 -5.04 16.28 -12.27
CA PHE A 114 -4.35 17.47 -12.75
C PHE A 114 -2.86 17.18 -12.88
N CYS A 115 -2.38 17.03 -14.11
CA CYS A 115 -0.96 16.90 -14.42
C CYS A 115 -0.27 18.25 -14.63
N SER A 116 -1.05 19.32 -14.82
CA SER A 116 -0.54 20.68 -15.03
C SER A 116 -0.02 21.29 -13.73
N PRO A 117 1.17 21.93 -13.75
CA PRO A 117 1.61 22.80 -12.65
C PRO A 117 0.93 24.19 -12.70
N CYS A 118 0.12 24.47 -13.73
CA CYS A 118 -0.58 25.74 -13.90
C CYS A 118 -1.88 25.79 -13.10
N ILE A 119 -2.28 27.00 -12.72
CA ILE A 119 -3.57 27.24 -12.10
C ILE A 119 -4.60 27.40 -13.22
N ILE A 120 -5.63 26.57 -13.21
CA ILE A 120 -6.84 26.77 -13.99
C ILE A 120 -7.67 27.86 -13.31
N GLU A 121 -7.79 29.00 -13.98
CA GLU A 121 -8.71 30.08 -13.59
C GLU A 121 -10.15 29.62 -13.72
N GLU A 122 -10.98 29.88 -12.71
CA GLU A 122 -12.38 29.46 -12.63
C GLU A 122 -12.58 27.95 -12.88
N CYS A 123 -12.16 27.14 -11.91
CA CYS A 123 -12.23 25.69 -11.97
C CYS A 123 -13.51 25.13 -11.32
N TYR A 124 -14.55 24.83 -12.10
CA TYR A 124 -15.73 24.10 -11.60
C TYR A 124 -15.51 22.59 -11.64
N ILE A 125 -15.53 21.95 -10.48
CA ILE A 125 -15.42 20.50 -10.34
C ILE A 125 -16.79 19.96 -9.93
N PRO A 126 -17.37 18.98 -10.66
CA PRO A 126 -18.71 18.50 -10.37
C PRO A 126 -18.77 17.71 -9.05
N PRO A 127 -19.93 17.70 -8.37
CA PRO A 127 -20.11 17.03 -7.07
C PRO A 127 -20.06 15.49 -7.17
N SER A 128 -20.00 14.93 -8.38
CA SER A 128 -19.74 13.50 -8.59
C SER A 128 -18.28 13.12 -8.33
N VAL A 129 -17.35 14.08 -8.36
CA VAL A 129 -15.92 13.81 -8.15
C VAL A 129 -15.67 13.50 -6.69
N THR A 130 -15.13 12.31 -6.44
CA THR A 130 -14.76 11.82 -5.11
C THR A 130 -13.25 11.79 -4.90
N THR A 131 -12.49 11.70 -5.99
CA THR A 131 -11.03 11.58 -5.96
C THR A 131 -10.39 12.62 -6.86
N VAL A 132 -9.43 13.36 -6.31
CA VAL A 132 -8.62 14.32 -7.06
C VAL A 132 -7.14 13.97 -6.93
N LYS A 133 -6.43 13.99 -8.07
CA LYS A 133 -5.00 13.73 -8.12
C LYS A 133 -4.24 14.96 -8.60
N TYR A 134 -3.15 15.33 -7.94
CA TYR A 134 -2.29 16.45 -8.30
C TYR A 134 -0.85 16.02 -8.54
N HIS A 135 -0.26 16.50 -9.63
CA HIS A 135 1.17 16.28 -9.91
C HIS A 135 2.07 17.40 -9.43
N GLY A 136 1.53 18.59 -9.22
CA GLY A 136 2.27 19.79 -8.83
C GLY A 136 1.91 20.29 -7.43
N PRO A 137 2.56 21.37 -6.98
CA PRO A 137 2.35 21.97 -5.65
C PRO A 137 1.12 22.87 -5.54
N LYS A 138 0.20 22.84 -6.52
CA LYS A 138 -0.94 23.76 -6.57
C LYS A 138 -2.24 23.00 -6.40
N ILE A 139 -3.08 23.46 -5.48
CA ILE A 139 -4.40 22.89 -5.20
C ILE A 139 -5.47 23.94 -5.51
N HIS A 140 -6.55 23.52 -6.15
CA HIS A 140 -7.71 24.37 -6.38
C HIS A 140 -8.53 24.50 -5.09
N ASN A 141 -8.89 25.73 -4.68
CA ASN A 141 -9.81 25.96 -3.55
C ASN A 141 -11.26 25.58 -3.84
N THR A 142 -11.58 25.27 -5.09
CA THR A 142 -12.93 24.93 -5.54
C THR A 142 -13.25 23.43 -5.44
N LEU A 143 -12.46 22.65 -4.68
CA LEU A 143 -12.76 21.23 -4.45
C LEU A 143 -14.15 21.10 -3.81
N PRO A 144 -15.08 20.33 -4.40
CA PRO A 144 -16.39 20.11 -3.80
C PRO A 144 -16.28 19.19 -2.58
N ARG A 145 -17.22 19.30 -1.63
CA ARG A 145 -17.27 18.45 -0.42
C ARG A 145 -17.36 16.94 -0.69
N SER A 146 -17.72 16.56 -1.91
CA SER A 146 -17.72 15.18 -2.38
C SER A 146 -16.31 14.60 -2.51
N VAL A 147 -15.28 15.44 -2.68
CA VAL A 147 -13.89 14.98 -2.75
C VAL A 147 -13.48 14.50 -1.38
N LYS A 148 -13.26 13.19 -1.26
CA LYS A 148 -12.81 12.52 -0.04
C LYS A 148 -11.37 12.04 -0.14
N TYR A 149 -10.86 11.86 -1.36
CA TYR A 149 -9.54 11.30 -1.62
C TYR A 149 -8.68 12.31 -2.38
N LEU A 150 -7.55 12.69 -1.79
CA LEU A 150 -6.54 13.55 -2.39
C LEU A 150 -5.25 12.75 -2.59
N VAL A 151 -4.79 12.64 -3.84
CA VAL A 151 -3.60 11.86 -4.21
C VAL A 151 -2.55 12.76 -4.85
N PHE A 152 -1.32 12.69 -4.38
CA PHE A 152 -0.18 13.35 -5.00
C PHE A 152 0.58 12.38 -5.90
N SER A 153 1.07 12.87 -7.04
CA SER A 153 1.76 12.02 -8.02
C SER A 153 3.07 11.45 -7.49
N ASN A 154 3.57 10.40 -8.16
CA ASN A 154 4.81 9.74 -7.79
C ASN A 154 6.01 10.68 -7.65
N SER A 155 6.07 11.77 -8.43
CA SER A 155 7.17 12.73 -8.39
C SER A 155 6.98 13.88 -7.39
N PHE A 156 5.84 13.92 -6.68
CA PHE A 156 5.54 15.00 -5.75
C PHE A 156 6.44 14.91 -4.51
N ASN A 157 7.22 15.97 -4.27
CA ASN A 157 8.11 16.07 -3.12
C ASN A 157 8.16 17.51 -2.57
N TYR A 158 7.02 18.19 -2.56
CA TYR A 158 6.90 19.55 -2.05
C TYR A 158 6.38 19.56 -0.60
N PRO A 159 6.88 20.43 0.28
CA PRO A 159 6.33 20.58 1.63
C PRO A 159 4.85 20.96 1.56
N ILE A 160 4.01 20.34 2.39
CA ILE A 160 2.55 20.54 2.39
C ILE A 160 2.21 22.01 2.69
N GLU A 161 2.98 22.63 3.59
CA GLU A 161 2.82 24.05 3.95
C GLU A 161 3.09 25.03 2.80
N LYS A 162 3.83 24.57 1.77
CA LYS A 162 4.14 25.37 0.58
C LYS A 162 3.17 25.13 -0.56
N LEU A 163 2.14 24.31 -0.35
CA LEU A 163 1.08 24.14 -1.32
C LEU A 163 0.38 25.49 -1.53
N SER A 164 0.25 25.90 -2.79
CA SER A 164 -0.38 27.18 -3.14
C SER A 164 -1.83 26.97 -3.48
N ILE A 165 -2.69 27.85 -2.97
CA ILE A 165 -4.13 27.84 -3.24
C ILE A 165 -4.42 28.80 -4.39
N SER A 166 -5.25 28.36 -5.34
CA SER A 166 -5.75 29.20 -6.43
C SER A 166 -6.81 30.20 -5.95
N SER A 167 -6.43 31.37 -5.41
CA SER A 167 -7.42 32.44 -5.13
C SER A 167 -7.03 33.80 -5.69
N THR A 168 -7.92 34.37 -6.52
CA THR A 168 -8.06 35.80 -6.83
C THR A 168 -9.12 36.49 -5.95
N LEU A 169 -9.63 35.82 -4.90
CA LEU A 169 -10.53 36.44 -3.94
C LEU A 169 -9.72 37.03 -2.77
N SER A 170 -9.52 38.35 -2.81
CA SER A 170 -9.14 39.13 -1.64
C SER A 170 -10.28 39.03 -0.61
N PHE A 171 -10.09 38.24 0.44
CA PHE A 171 -10.92 38.35 1.63
C PHE A 171 -10.03 38.71 2.82
N ASN A 172 -10.17 39.96 3.23
CA ASN A 172 -9.85 40.43 4.57
C ASN A 172 -10.70 39.62 5.55
N ASP A 173 -10.14 38.53 6.07
CA ASP A 173 -10.25 38.16 7.48
C ASP A 173 -9.37 36.92 7.71
N VAL A 174 -8.44 37.09 8.64
CA VAL A 174 -7.45 36.09 9.02
C VAL A 174 -8.18 34.92 9.67
N THR A 175 -8.38 33.86 8.89
CA THR A 175 -8.48 32.49 9.41
C THR A 175 -7.53 31.66 8.56
N GLU A 176 -6.68 30.84 9.20
CA GLU A 176 -5.79 29.92 8.52
C GLU A 176 -6.59 29.11 7.50
N VAL A 177 -6.47 29.45 6.22
CA VAL A 177 -7.05 28.65 5.16
C VAL A 177 -6.26 27.35 5.17
N ALA A 178 -6.84 26.30 5.75
CA ALA A 178 -6.29 24.96 5.68
C ALA A 178 -5.99 24.66 4.21
N ILE A 179 -4.70 24.49 3.88
CA ILE A 179 -4.26 24.39 2.48
C ILE A 179 -4.87 23.17 1.80
N ILE A 180 -5.02 22.10 2.58
CA ILE A 180 -5.86 20.96 2.25
C ILE A 180 -7.22 21.17 2.93
N PRO A 181 -8.34 21.10 2.20
CA PRO A 181 -9.66 21.34 2.78
C PRO A 181 -10.03 20.36 3.91
N ASN A 182 -10.75 20.85 4.91
CA ASN A 182 -11.18 20.11 6.11
C ASN A 182 -12.34 19.11 5.91
N PHE A 183 -12.57 18.67 4.68
CA PHE A 183 -13.52 17.59 4.35
C PHE A 183 -12.84 16.40 3.65
N ILE A 184 -11.53 16.53 3.36
CA ILE A 184 -10.70 15.46 2.82
C ILE A 184 -10.52 14.40 3.91
N GLU A 185 -10.74 13.13 3.55
CA GLU A 185 -10.67 11.99 4.46
C GLU A 185 -9.45 11.11 4.16
N THR A 186 -8.94 11.08 2.94
CA THR A 186 -7.76 10.27 2.56
C THR A 186 -6.74 11.13 1.83
N LEU A 187 -5.48 11.05 2.26
CA LEU A 187 -4.32 11.71 1.67
C LEU A 187 -3.28 10.68 1.25
N GLU A 188 -2.95 10.61 -0.03
CA GLU A 188 -1.93 9.69 -0.56
C GLU A 188 -0.77 10.47 -1.14
N PHE A 189 0.45 10.19 -0.67
CA PHE A 189 1.69 10.71 -1.22
C PHE A 189 2.30 9.74 -2.20
N GLY A 190 2.77 10.28 -3.32
CA GLY A 190 3.49 9.48 -4.31
C GLY A 190 4.89 9.09 -3.86
N LYS A 191 5.48 8.16 -4.61
CA LYS A 191 6.76 7.47 -4.31
C LYS A 191 7.92 8.34 -3.85
N GLU A 192 8.09 9.52 -4.43
CA GLU A 192 9.23 10.41 -4.19
C GLU A 192 9.07 11.34 -2.97
N TYR A 193 7.90 11.34 -2.32
CA TYR A 193 7.63 12.24 -1.21
C TYR A 193 8.51 11.94 0.01
N ASN A 194 9.29 12.92 0.44
CA ASN A 194 10.21 12.80 1.57
C ASN A 194 10.39 14.15 2.29
N GLN A 195 9.30 14.90 2.45
CA GLN A 195 9.29 16.18 3.18
C GLN A 195 8.76 15.99 4.59
N ILE A 196 9.25 16.79 5.53
CA ILE A 196 8.79 16.76 6.92
C ILE A 196 7.32 17.19 6.94
N ILE A 197 6.47 16.42 7.60
CA ILE A 197 5.11 16.84 7.94
C ILE A 197 5.19 17.54 9.29
N LYS A 198 5.01 18.85 9.31
CA LYS A 198 5.02 19.59 10.58
C LYS A 198 3.78 19.29 11.41
N PRO A 199 3.89 19.38 12.74
CA PRO A 199 2.73 19.36 13.61
C PRO A 199 1.64 20.33 13.16
N PHE A 200 0.38 19.86 13.18
CA PHE A 200 -0.82 20.63 12.85
C PHE A 200 -0.92 21.12 11.40
N SER A 201 -0.03 20.67 10.50
CA SER A 201 -0.07 21.05 9.07
C SER A 201 -1.16 20.32 8.26
N LEU A 202 -1.72 19.24 8.79
CA LEU A 202 -2.75 18.43 8.16
C LEU A 202 -4.13 18.72 8.77
N PRO A 203 -5.21 18.80 7.96
CA PRO A 203 -6.56 19.04 8.48
C PRO A 203 -7.07 17.88 9.35
N LEU A 204 -7.85 18.23 10.37
CA LEU A 204 -8.40 17.28 11.35
C LEU A 204 -9.36 16.24 10.75
N SER A 205 -9.89 16.48 9.56
CA SER A 205 -10.81 15.57 8.86
C SER A 205 -10.12 14.36 8.24
N ILE A 206 -8.80 14.39 8.08
CA ILE A 206 -8.06 13.30 7.46
C ILE A 206 -8.25 12.08 8.35
N LYS A 207 -8.76 11.02 7.73
CA LYS A 207 -8.94 9.70 8.28
C LYS A 207 -7.90 8.72 7.78
N THR A 208 -7.18 8.96 6.70
CA THR A 208 -6.20 8.01 6.14
C THR A 208 -5.05 8.76 5.49
N ILE A 209 -3.80 8.36 5.77
CA ILE A 209 -2.58 8.89 5.15
C ILE A 209 -1.78 7.71 4.59
N ILE A 210 -1.38 7.80 3.33
CA ILE A 210 -0.52 6.82 2.66
C ILE A 210 0.77 7.52 2.26
N PHE A 211 1.91 7.04 2.75
CA PHE A 211 3.23 7.56 2.38
C PHE A 211 3.82 6.81 1.19
N GLY A 212 4.65 7.49 0.40
CA GLY A 212 5.36 6.90 -0.72
C GLY A 212 6.67 6.19 -0.34
N ASP A 213 7.20 5.39 -1.27
CA ASP A 213 8.39 4.55 -1.16
C ASP A 213 9.67 5.23 -0.63
N ARG A 214 9.78 6.57 -0.71
CA ARG A 214 10.96 7.34 -0.26
C ARG A 214 10.76 8.14 1.02
N TYR A 215 9.58 8.08 1.65
CA TYR A 215 9.34 8.87 2.86
C TYR A 215 10.22 8.40 4.01
N ASN A 216 11.11 9.28 4.47
CA ASN A 216 12.12 8.99 5.46
C ASN A 216 12.32 10.19 6.41
N GLN A 217 11.24 10.91 6.72
CA GLN A 217 11.29 12.05 7.65
C GLN A 217 10.69 11.69 9.00
N PRO A 218 11.18 12.30 10.09
CA PRO A 218 10.60 12.09 11.42
C PRO A 218 9.13 12.53 11.46
N LEU A 219 8.32 11.80 12.23
CA LEU A 219 6.96 12.20 12.59
C LEU A 219 6.96 12.70 14.03
N GLU A 220 6.66 13.98 14.21
CA GLU A 220 6.53 14.61 15.54
C GLU A 220 5.09 14.52 16.05
N VAL A 221 4.90 14.69 17.36
CA VAL A 221 3.57 14.79 17.97
C VAL A 221 2.77 15.90 17.30
N GLY A 222 1.55 15.57 16.85
CA GLY A 222 0.69 16.49 16.11
C GLY A 222 0.90 16.51 14.60
N SER A 223 1.90 15.80 14.06
CA SER A 223 2.09 15.69 12.59
C SER A 223 0.94 14.95 11.92
N ILE A 224 0.28 14.04 12.66
CA ILE A 224 -0.90 13.28 12.25
C ILE A 224 -2.08 13.74 13.13
N PRO A 225 -3.25 14.09 12.56
CA PRO A 225 -4.41 14.59 13.32
C PRO A 225 -5.01 13.63 14.36
N PHE A 226 -5.63 14.18 15.42
CA PHE A 226 -6.17 13.40 16.57
C PHE A 226 -7.56 12.77 16.31
N GLU A 227 -8.45 13.42 15.56
CA GLU A 227 -9.84 12.97 15.24
C GLU A 227 -9.90 11.82 14.20
N CYS A 228 -8.76 11.17 13.99
CA CYS A 228 -8.57 10.13 13.00
C CYS A 228 -9.23 8.81 13.46
N THR A 229 -10.54 8.69 13.25
CA THR A 229 -11.38 7.59 13.80
C THR A 229 -11.42 6.32 12.95
N THR A 230 -11.06 6.38 11.67
CA THR A 230 -10.96 5.20 10.79
C THR A 230 -9.82 5.39 9.82
N LEU A 231 -8.64 4.97 10.26
CA LEU A 231 -7.47 4.85 9.43
C LEU A 231 -7.42 3.48 8.79
N VAL A 232 -7.79 3.40 7.51
CA VAL A 232 -7.36 2.29 6.65
C VAL A 232 -5.84 2.50 6.49
N LEU A 233 -5.06 1.94 7.42
CA LEU A 233 -3.59 2.02 7.58
C LEU A 233 -2.99 2.99 8.60
N VAL A 234 -3.65 3.30 9.72
CA VAL A 234 -2.92 3.84 10.90
C VAL A 234 -3.41 3.15 12.18
N LYS A 235 -4.05 1.98 12.02
CA LYS A 235 -3.56 0.84 12.80
C LYS A 235 -2.18 0.44 12.32
N ASN A 236 -1.91 0.46 11.00
CA ASN A 236 -0.68 -0.06 10.40
C ASN A 236 0.25 1.05 9.90
N LEU A 237 1.21 1.47 10.72
CA LEU A 237 2.29 2.36 10.30
C LEU A 237 3.29 1.59 9.46
N VAL A 238 3.23 1.75 8.13
CA VAL A 238 4.22 1.19 7.21
C VAL A 238 5.27 2.26 6.91
N PHE A 239 6.49 2.04 7.35
CA PHE A 239 7.64 2.84 6.98
C PHE A 239 8.11 2.45 5.59
N SER A 240 8.60 3.45 4.84
CA SER A 240 9.10 3.23 3.49
C SER A 240 10.31 2.31 3.47
N ASP A 241 10.55 1.64 2.33
CA ASP A 241 11.68 0.71 2.18
C ASP A 241 13.02 1.33 2.59
N ALA A 242 13.21 2.64 2.40
CA ALA A 242 14.45 3.34 2.72
C ALA A 242 14.54 3.88 4.17
N PHE A 243 13.52 3.66 5.01
CA PHE A 243 13.45 4.23 6.35
C PHE A 243 14.48 3.62 7.31
N ASP A 244 15.34 4.45 7.91
CA ASP A 244 16.39 4.00 8.84
C ASP A 244 16.68 5.02 9.96
N TYR A 245 15.66 5.70 10.48
CA TYR A 245 15.80 6.61 11.62
C TYR A 245 15.41 5.94 12.95
N PRO A 246 16.07 6.28 14.08
CA PRO A 246 15.72 5.73 15.39
C PRO A 246 14.27 6.05 15.78
N ILE A 247 13.57 5.05 16.34
CA ILE A 247 12.25 5.24 16.92
C ILE A 247 12.39 5.63 18.39
N GLU A 248 11.74 6.72 18.77
CA GLU A 248 11.66 7.21 20.15
C GLU A 248 10.22 7.16 20.64
N ASN A 249 10.06 6.90 21.95
CA ASN A 249 8.76 6.94 22.61
C ASN A 249 8.09 8.30 22.35
N TYR A 250 6.76 8.31 22.24
CA TYR A 250 5.92 9.49 21.93
C TYR A 250 5.94 10.01 20.47
N LYS A 251 6.84 9.54 19.60
CA LYS A 251 6.78 9.89 18.15
C LYS A 251 5.76 9.07 17.35
N ILE A 252 5.40 7.90 17.87
CA ILE A 252 4.36 7.04 17.29
C ILE A 252 3.05 7.30 18.03
N PRO A 253 1.96 7.69 17.35
CA PRO A 253 0.68 7.94 18.00
C PRO A 253 0.13 6.70 18.73
N HIS A 254 -0.52 6.91 19.88
CA HIS A 254 -1.01 5.83 20.76
C HIS A 254 -2.18 5.00 20.17
N PHE A 255 -2.76 5.41 19.05
CA PHE A 255 -3.83 4.69 18.36
C PHE A 255 -3.34 3.69 17.31
N ILE A 256 -2.02 3.63 17.06
CA ILE A 256 -1.39 2.66 16.16
C ILE A 256 -1.46 1.27 16.82
N GLU A 257 -1.72 0.22 16.03
CA GLU A 257 -1.78 -1.18 16.47
C GLU A 257 -0.78 -2.10 15.74
N THR A 258 -0.16 -1.65 14.66
CA THR A 258 0.72 -2.42 13.79
C THR A 258 1.81 -1.48 13.28
N ILE A 259 3.06 -1.92 13.32
CA ILE A 259 4.18 -1.24 12.70
C ILE A 259 4.81 -2.19 11.70
N GLU A 260 5.03 -1.72 10.48
CA GLU A 260 5.84 -2.38 9.47
C GLU A 260 7.02 -1.48 9.15
N PHE A 261 8.22 -1.95 9.48
CA PHE A 261 9.46 -1.29 9.11
C PHE A 261 9.80 -1.64 7.66
N GLY A 262 10.20 -0.64 6.87
CA GLY A 262 10.66 -0.88 5.52
C GLY A 262 11.97 -1.66 5.47
N LYS A 263 12.30 -2.17 4.28
CA LYS A 263 13.39 -3.13 4.06
C LYS A 263 14.75 -2.71 4.59
N GLU A 264 15.08 -1.42 4.59
CA GLU A 264 16.40 -0.91 4.95
C GLU A 264 16.57 -0.63 6.45
N TYR A 265 15.49 -0.70 7.26
CA TYR A 265 15.52 -0.33 8.67
C TYR A 265 16.46 -1.21 9.50
N ASN A 266 17.43 -0.60 10.19
CA ASN A 266 18.43 -1.31 10.98
C ASN A 266 18.94 -0.50 12.20
N GLN A 267 18.06 0.29 12.81
CA GLN A 267 18.32 1.03 14.05
C GLN A 267 18.02 0.20 15.31
N PHE A 268 18.58 0.59 16.45
CA PHE A 268 18.26 -0.04 17.74
C PHE A 268 16.83 0.32 18.19
N ILE A 269 16.07 -0.68 18.64
CA ILE A 269 14.78 -0.48 19.30
C ILE A 269 15.02 -0.45 20.80
N LYS A 270 15.10 0.75 21.38
CA LYS A 270 15.26 0.90 22.83
C LYS A 270 14.00 0.40 23.56
N PRO A 271 14.13 -0.12 24.80
CA PRO A 271 12.97 -0.43 25.62
C PRO A 271 12.04 0.78 25.75
N LEU A 272 10.72 0.53 25.68
CA LEU A 272 9.68 1.56 25.76
C LEU A 272 9.65 2.56 24.59
N SER A 273 10.48 2.42 23.54
CA SER A 273 10.40 3.28 22.34
C SER A 273 9.11 3.07 21.55
N ILE A 274 8.50 1.90 21.65
CA ILE A 274 7.26 1.54 20.97
C ILE A 274 6.14 1.47 22.02
N HIS A 275 5.05 2.20 21.80
CA HIS A 275 3.93 2.29 22.73
C HIS A 275 3.20 0.94 22.90
N SER A 276 2.58 0.74 24.07
CA SER A 276 1.89 -0.51 24.42
C SER A 276 0.65 -0.82 23.57
N SER A 277 0.14 0.12 22.77
CA SER A 277 -1.01 -0.10 21.88
C SER A 277 -0.70 -1.02 20.69
N ILE A 278 0.58 -1.23 20.36
CA ILE A 278 1.00 -2.03 19.21
C ILE A 278 0.76 -3.52 19.46
N LYS A 279 -0.05 -4.12 18.60
CA LYS A 279 -0.41 -5.54 18.51
C LYS A 279 0.41 -6.32 17.49
N THR A 280 0.97 -5.66 16.48
CA THR A 280 1.74 -6.30 15.40
C THR A 280 3.01 -5.53 15.10
N ILE A 281 4.15 -6.21 14.98
CA ILE A 281 5.41 -5.62 14.51
C ILE A 281 5.97 -6.46 13.39
N ILE A 282 6.30 -5.82 12.28
CA ILE A 282 6.96 -6.41 11.12
C ILE A 282 8.28 -5.66 10.93
N PHE A 283 9.40 -6.35 11.13
CA PHE A 283 10.72 -5.80 10.85
C PHE A 283 11.12 -6.08 9.41
N GLY A 284 11.61 -5.07 8.69
CA GLY A 284 12.06 -5.22 7.31
C GLY A 284 13.33 -6.05 7.14
N ASP A 285 13.65 -6.37 5.88
CA ASP A 285 14.69 -7.31 5.48
C ASP A 285 16.06 -7.10 6.14
N ARG A 286 16.52 -5.85 6.30
CA ARG A 286 17.86 -5.52 6.82
C ARG A 286 17.97 -5.46 8.34
N TYR A 287 16.87 -5.59 9.08
CA TYR A 287 16.91 -5.49 10.53
C TYR A 287 17.73 -6.63 11.15
N ASN A 288 18.87 -6.28 11.75
CA ASN A 288 19.76 -7.24 12.40
C ASN A 288 20.44 -6.62 13.64
N ARG A 289 19.66 -5.90 14.44
CA ARG A 289 20.08 -5.33 15.73
C ARG A 289 19.55 -6.16 16.89
N PRO A 290 20.29 -6.26 18.01
CA PRO A 290 19.81 -6.99 19.17
C PRO A 290 18.55 -6.33 19.72
N LEU A 291 17.56 -7.15 20.05
CA LEU A 291 16.39 -6.72 20.82
C LEU A 291 16.74 -6.84 22.30
N GLU A 292 16.17 -5.95 23.11
CA GLU A 292 16.25 -5.98 24.57
C GLU A 292 14.88 -6.31 25.17
N ILE A 293 14.86 -6.70 26.46
CA ILE A 293 13.60 -6.89 27.19
C ILE A 293 12.87 -5.54 27.21
N GLY A 294 11.64 -5.51 26.67
CA GLY A 294 10.84 -4.29 26.54
C GLY A 294 11.00 -3.53 25.22
N SER A 295 11.84 -4.00 24.28
CA SER A 295 11.87 -3.47 22.90
C SER A 295 10.57 -3.78 22.15
N ILE A 296 9.99 -4.95 22.41
CA ILE A 296 8.66 -5.34 21.90
C ILE A 296 7.63 -5.06 23.02
N PRO A 297 6.56 -4.30 22.74
CA PRO A 297 5.56 -3.94 23.74
C PRO A 297 4.78 -5.16 24.22
N PHE A 298 4.30 -5.10 25.47
CA PHE A 298 3.64 -6.23 26.12
C PHE A 298 2.33 -6.65 25.45
N GLU A 299 1.57 -5.76 24.82
CA GLU A 299 0.31 -6.14 24.12
C GLU A 299 0.54 -6.69 22.71
N CYS A 300 1.80 -6.79 22.26
CA CYS A 300 2.11 -7.31 20.94
C CYS A 300 1.73 -8.80 20.84
N THR A 301 0.93 -9.14 19.84
CA THR A 301 0.42 -10.51 19.58
C THR A 301 1.07 -11.14 18.36
N THR A 302 1.60 -10.34 17.43
CA THR A 302 2.19 -10.79 16.18
C THR A 302 3.55 -10.15 15.96
N LEU A 303 4.59 -10.97 15.77
CA LEU A 303 5.94 -10.52 15.47
C LEU A 303 6.43 -11.20 14.19
N VAL A 304 6.86 -10.38 13.23
CA VAL A 304 7.48 -10.81 11.97
C VAL A 304 8.91 -10.31 11.93
N LEU A 305 9.85 -11.24 11.75
CA LEU A 305 11.28 -10.97 11.54
C LEU A 305 11.66 -11.52 10.17
N GLU A 306 12.02 -10.60 9.27
CA GLU A 306 12.36 -10.91 7.88
C GLU A 306 13.80 -11.45 7.72
N ASN A 307 14.32 -11.40 6.49
CA ASN A 307 15.40 -12.28 6.03
C ASN A 307 16.75 -12.18 6.79
N ASN A 308 17.18 -11.00 7.27
CA ASN A 308 18.54 -10.84 7.81
C ASN A 308 18.67 -10.92 9.34
N TYR A 309 17.59 -11.11 10.10
CA TYR A 309 17.66 -11.16 11.57
C TYR A 309 18.35 -12.44 12.08
N ASN A 310 19.63 -12.37 12.45
CA ASN A 310 20.44 -13.55 12.84
C ASN A 310 20.91 -13.51 14.29
N ILE A 311 20.12 -12.91 15.19
CA ILE A 311 20.44 -12.77 16.60
C ILE A 311 19.67 -13.80 17.43
N LEU A 312 20.33 -14.35 18.45
CA LEU A 312 19.78 -15.43 19.27
C LEU A 312 18.65 -14.92 20.17
N PHE A 313 17.49 -15.58 20.14
CA PHE A 313 16.46 -15.38 21.16
C PHE A 313 16.93 -15.92 22.51
N THR A 314 17.01 -15.04 23.50
CA THR A 314 17.20 -15.42 24.91
C THR A 314 15.83 -15.55 25.60
N LYS A 315 15.81 -16.25 26.74
CA LYS A 315 14.59 -16.42 27.55
C LYS A 315 14.00 -15.03 27.90
N ASN A 316 12.69 -14.89 27.77
CA ASN A 316 11.90 -13.67 28.05
C ASN A 316 12.12 -12.48 27.09
N LEU A 317 12.87 -12.65 26.00
CA LEU A 317 13.06 -11.57 25.03
C LEU A 317 11.78 -11.25 24.26
N ILE A 318 11.08 -12.28 23.80
CA ILE A 318 9.76 -12.17 23.16
C ILE A 318 8.69 -12.15 24.26
N PRO A 319 7.76 -11.17 24.28
CA PRO A 319 6.69 -11.11 25.26
C PRO A 319 5.79 -12.37 25.27
N PRO A 320 5.28 -12.79 26.45
CA PRO A 320 4.41 -13.97 26.59
C PRO A 320 2.97 -13.77 26.07
N THR A 321 2.76 -12.74 25.27
CA THR A 321 1.50 -12.37 24.61
C THR A 321 1.53 -12.65 23.10
N ILE A 322 2.72 -12.92 22.55
CA ILE A 322 2.88 -13.26 21.13
C ILE A 322 2.23 -14.62 20.86
N THR A 323 1.28 -14.63 19.93
CA THR A 323 0.56 -15.83 19.48
C THR A 323 0.96 -16.24 18.07
N ASN A 324 1.38 -15.28 17.24
CA ASN A 324 1.86 -15.51 15.88
C ASN A 324 3.32 -15.04 15.77
N LEU A 325 4.22 -15.96 15.46
CA LEU A 325 5.64 -15.68 15.32
C LEU A 325 6.12 -16.12 13.94
N TYR A 326 6.50 -15.16 13.11
CA TYR A 326 7.03 -15.41 11.77
C TYR A 326 8.51 -15.08 11.78
N ILE A 327 9.33 -16.08 11.50
CA ILE A 327 10.78 -15.90 11.44
C ILE A 327 11.26 -16.38 10.08
N ARG A 328 11.34 -15.45 9.14
CA ARG A 328 11.69 -15.72 7.73
C ARG A 328 13.20 -15.78 7.50
N THR A 329 13.99 -15.46 8.51
CA THR A 329 15.45 -15.45 8.45
C THR A 329 16.09 -16.83 8.27
N SER A 330 17.38 -16.79 7.91
CA SER A 330 18.30 -17.92 7.91
C SER A 330 19.01 -18.03 9.26
N PHE A 331 18.53 -18.85 10.19
CA PHE A 331 19.27 -19.09 11.43
C PHE A 331 20.49 -19.97 11.20
N LEU A 332 21.65 -19.44 11.58
CA LEU A 332 22.90 -20.22 11.69
C LEU A 332 23.05 -20.91 13.06
N LYS A 333 22.17 -20.62 14.03
CA LYS A 333 22.25 -21.09 15.43
C LYS A 333 20.96 -21.79 15.90
N PRO A 334 21.04 -22.82 16.76
CA PRO A 334 19.86 -23.51 17.27
C PRO A 334 18.96 -22.59 18.11
N ILE A 335 17.64 -22.69 17.95
CA ILE A 335 16.67 -22.05 18.86
C ILE A 335 16.75 -22.75 20.22
N LYS A 336 17.23 -22.05 21.25
CA LYS A 336 17.25 -22.54 22.65
C LYS A 336 16.13 -21.86 23.44
N LYS A 337 15.11 -22.60 23.89
CA LYS A 337 14.07 -22.18 24.88
C LYS A 337 13.71 -20.67 24.86
N GLY A 338 13.55 -20.10 23.65
CA GLY A 338 13.40 -18.65 23.44
C GLY A 338 12.04 -18.28 22.85
N ILE A 339 11.30 -19.26 22.33
CA ILE A 339 9.92 -19.08 21.87
C ILE A 339 8.98 -19.18 23.09
N PRO A 340 8.13 -18.18 23.34
CA PRO A 340 7.16 -18.22 24.44
C PRO A 340 6.11 -19.32 24.26
N SER A 341 5.62 -19.87 25.36
CA SER A 341 4.52 -20.87 25.37
C SER A 341 3.14 -20.28 25.03
N SER A 342 3.06 -19.01 24.65
CA SER A 342 1.85 -18.37 24.13
C SER A 342 1.72 -18.53 22.61
N VAL A 343 2.80 -18.90 21.92
CA VAL A 343 2.83 -19.02 20.46
C VAL A 343 1.98 -20.21 20.02
N LYS A 344 1.03 -19.95 19.10
CA LYS A 344 0.14 -20.93 18.47
C LYS A 344 0.52 -21.18 17.02
N HIS A 345 0.92 -20.12 16.30
CA HIS A 345 1.33 -20.17 14.90
C HIS A 345 2.81 -19.79 14.78
N LEU A 346 3.59 -20.68 14.17
CA LEU A 346 5.03 -20.51 13.94
C LEU A 346 5.37 -20.69 12.46
N SER A 347 5.94 -19.67 11.82
CA SER A 347 6.41 -19.74 10.44
C SER A 347 7.94 -19.62 10.37
N LEU A 348 8.59 -20.48 9.61
CA LEU A 348 10.04 -20.70 9.59
C LEU A 348 10.59 -20.59 8.16
N GLY A 349 11.50 -19.64 7.93
CA GLY A 349 12.04 -19.26 6.62
C GLY A 349 13.33 -19.95 6.15
N HIS A 350 13.95 -19.35 5.12
CA HIS A 350 14.68 -20.02 4.03
C HIS A 350 15.94 -20.83 4.36
N SER A 351 16.58 -20.69 5.54
CA SER A 351 17.76 -21.51 5.87
C SER A 351 17.91 -21.80 7.37
N PHE A 352 17.23 -22.83 7.87
CA PHE A 352 17.58 -23.45 9.15
C PHE A 352 18.63 -24.54 8.92
N ILE A 353 19.90 -24.24 9.19
CA ILE A 353 21.01 -25.19 8.90
C ILE A 353 21.24 -26.23 10.02
N LYS A 354 20.56 -26.16 11.17
CA LYS A 354 20.79 -27.12 12.26
C LYS A 354 19.53 -27.51 13.02
N THR A 355 19.43 -28.82 13.23
CA THR A 355 18.50 -29.60 14.07
C THR A 355 17.84 -28.80 15.18
N PHE A 356 16.50 -28.80 15.23
CA PHE A 356 15.76 -28.36 16.42
C PHE A 356 16.18 -29.21 17.61
N LEU A 357 16.53 -28.57 18.72
CA LEU A 357 16.75 -29.29 19.97
C LEU A 357 15.38 -29.73 20.53
N PRO A 358 15.28 -30.89 21.22
CA PRO A 358 14.07 -31.26 21.94
C PRO A 358 13.60 -30.12 22.85
N GLY A 359 12.32 -29.74 22.74
CA GLY A 359 11.74 -28.61 23.47
C GLY A 359 12.11 -27.21 22.95
N ALA A 360 12.65 -27.10 21.73
CA ALA A 360 12.87 -25.81 21.06
C ALA A 360 11.55 -25.16 20.61
N ILE A 361 10.58 -25.98 20.17
CA ILE A 361 9.23 -25.56 19.81
C ILE A 361 8.33 -25.87 21.02
N PRO A 362 7.61 -24.89 21.59
CA PRO A 362 6.70 -25.13 22.71
C PRO A 362 5.49 -26.00 22.33
N ASP A 363 4.97 -26.76 23.29
CA ASP A 363 3.78 -27.60 23.10
C ASP A 363 2.49 -26.79 22.84
N SER A 364 2.53 -25.47 22.96
CA SER A 364 1.40 -24.58 22.61
C SER A 364 1.21 -24.40 21.09
N VAL A 365 2.21 -24.74 20.28
CA VAL A 365 2.20 -24.51 18.83
C VAL A 365 1.28 -25.53 18.14
N THR A 366 0.21 -25.07 17.51
CA THR A 366 -0.75 -25.91 16.79
C THR A 366 -0.60 -25.84 15.28
N SER A 367 0.07 -24.81 14.76
CA SER A 367 0.26 -24.59 13.32
C SER A 367 1.69 -24.23 13.00
N ILE A 368 2.30 -24.96 12.07
CA ILE A 368 3.66 -24.69 11.59
C ILE A 368 3.67 -24.52 10.07
N GLU A 369 4.31 -23.46 9.60
CA GLU A 369 4.63 -23.23 8.20
C GLU A 369 6.15 -23.27 7.98
N ILE A 370 6.61 -24.07 7.02
CA ILE A 370 8.02 -24.25 6.69
C ILE A 370 8.27 -23.80 5.25
N LEU A 371 9.00 -22.69 5.07
CA LEU A 371 9.19 -22.04 3.78
C LEU A 371 10.53 -22.40 3.09
N PHE A 372 11.40 -23.17 3.74
CA PHE A 372 12.70 -23.57 3.18
C PHE A 372 12.65 -24.91 2.46
N ASN A 373 13.48 -25.06 1.41
CA ASN A 373 13.61 -26.29 0.64
C ASN A 373 14.85 -27.10 1.04
N SER A 374 14.90 -27.57 2.29
CA SER A 374 15.97 -28.44 2.79
C SER A 374 15.38 -29.75 3.32
N PRO A 375 16.09 -30.88 3.20
CA PRO A 375 15.64 -32.13 3.78
C PRO A 375 15.55 -31.98 5.29
N ILE A 376 14.34 -32.12 5.84
CA ILE A 376 14.12 -32.10 7.27
C ILE A 376 14.40 -33.51 7.79
N THR A 377 15.65 -33.79 8.15
CA THR A 377 15.94 -35.01 8.92
C THR A 377 15.48 -34.80 10.35
N PHE A 378 14.31 -35.36 10.69
CA PHE A 378 13.90 -35.56 12.07
C PHE A 378 14.77 -36.67 12.69
N LEU A 379 16.03 -36.34 13.02
CA LEU A 379 16.96 -37.35 13.55
C LEU A 379 16.41 -37.92 14.87
N PRO A 380 16.22 -39.24 14.97
CA PRO A 380 15.79 -39.88 16.20
C PRO A 380 17.00 -40.02 17.12
N ASN A 381 17.25 -39.02 17.97
CA ASN A 381 18.19 -39.24 19.07
C ASN A 381 17.48 -40.00 20.18
N ASN A 382 17.62 -41.33 20.10
CA ASN A 382 17.46 -42.34 21.15
C ASN A 382 16.25 -42.17 22.07
N ASN A 383 15.20 -42.94 21.71
CA ASN A 383 13.98 -43.23 22.46
C ASN A 383 12.97 -42.06 22.57
N VAL A 384 12.10 -42.03 21.55
CA VAL A 384 10.78 -41.37 21.46
C VAL A 384 10.76 -39.90 21.87
N ILE A 385 10.92 -38.98 20.91
CA ILE A 385 10.23 -37.68 20.88
C ILE A 385 10.20 -37.24 19.40
N SER A 386 9.02 -37.04 18.84
CA SER A 386 8.84 -36.27 17.62
C SER A 386 9.43 -34.87 17.87
N ILE A 387 10.34 -34.41 17.01
CA ILE A 387 10.91 -33.04 17.11
C ILE A 387 9.79 -31.98 17.08
N LEU A 388 8.70 -32.33 16.40
CA LEU A 388 7.45 -31.59 16.37
C LEU A 388 6.60 -31.95 17.62
N PRO A 389 6.13 -30.95 18.38
CA PRO A 389 5.17 -31.16 19.45
C PRO A 389 3.95 -31.98 19.03
N SER A 390 3.40 -32.78 19.94
CA SER A 390 2.20 -33.59 19.72
C SER A 390 0.90 -32.78 19.60
N SER A 391 0.99 -31.45 19.69
CA SER A 391 -0.12 -30.50 19.58
C SER A 391 -0.30 -29.92 18.18
N ILE A 392 0.60 -30.21 17.25
CA ILE A 392 0.53 -29.66 15.88
C ILE A 392 -0.63 -30.30 15.12
N GLU A 393 -1.57 -29.45 14.71
CA GLU A 393 -2.76 -29.81 13.94
C GLU A 393 -2.59 -29.50 12.45
N THR A 394 -1.85 -28.44 12.12
CA THR A 394 -1.58 -28.02 10.74
C THR A 394 -0.09 -27.90 10.50
N LEU A 395 0.39 -28.54 9.44
CA LEU A 395 1.75 -28.42 8.94
C LEU A 395 1.68 -28.04 7.46
N SER A 396 2.34 -26.97 7.03
CA SER A 396 2.38 -26.57 5.62
C SER A 396 3.81 -26.30 5.15
N PHE A 397 4.05 -26.56 3.87
CA PHE A 397 5.35 -26.35 3.24
C PHE A 397 5.25 -25.29 2.14
N GLY A 398 6.33 -24.51 1.95
CA GLY A 398 6.44 -23.54 0.86
C GLY A 398 6.45 -24.22 -0.52
N GLU A 399 6.09 -23.46 -1.55
CA GLU A 399 5.91 -23.94 -2.94
C GLU A 399 7.14 -24.66 -3.51
N SER A 400 8.33 -24.34 -3.00
CA SER A 400 9.59 -24.91 -3.45
C SER A 400 9.97 -26.23 -2.76
N PHE A 401 9.21 -26.71 -1.75
CA PHE A 401 9.54 -27.92 -1.00
C PHE A 401 9.37 -29.17 -1.86
N ASN A 402 10.46 -29.94 -2.03
CA ASN A 402 10.48 -31.13 -2.88
C ASN A 402 11.13 -32.37 -2.24
N HIS A 403 11.22 -32.39 -0.91
CA HIS A 403 11.82 -33.50 -0.15
C HIS A 403 10.79 -34.49 0.39
N SER A 404 11.20 -35.73 0.66
CA SER A 404 10.35 -36.69 1.37
C SER A 404 10.16 -36.27 2.82
N ILE A 405 8.93 -36.45 3.32
CA ILE A 405 8.62 -36.30 4.74
C ILE A 405 8.69 -37.70 5.35
N ASP A 406 9.83 -38.02 5.96
CA ASP A 406 10.01 -39.31 6.63
C ASP A 406 9.22 -39.35 7.96
N LYS A 407 9.05 -40.57 8.50
CA LYS A 407 8.30 -40.88 9.72
C LYS A 407 8.59 -39.88 10.86
N GLY A 408 7.55 -39.46 11.58
CA GLY A 408 7.69 -38.54 12.72
C GLY A 408 6.66 -37.40 12.78
N LEU A 409 5.60 -37.48 11.97
CA LEU A 409 4.49 -36.53 12.04
C LEU A 409 3.69 -36.69 13.36
N PRO A 410 3.24 -35.58 13.96
CA PRO A 410 2.37 -35.60 15.14
C PRO A 410 1.08 -36.37 14.88
N SER A 411 0.62 -37.15 15.86
CA SER A 411 -0.66 -37.87 15.77
C SER A 411 -1.88 -36.94 15.71
N SER A 412 -1.74 -35.69 16.15
CA SER A 412 -2.76 -34.64 16.11
C SER A 412 -2.93 -33.98 14.73
N LEU A 413 -2.07 -34.31 13.75
CA LEU A 413 -2.05 -33.64 12.46
C LEU A 413 -3.36 -33.90 11.68
N THR A 414 -4.09 -32.84 11.38
CA THR A 414 -5.35 -32.88 10.61
C THR A 414 -5.20 -32.32 9.19
N LYS A 415 -4.18 -31.48 8.96
CA LYS A 415 -3.95 -30.81 7.68
C LYS A 415 -2.45 -30.78 7.35
N LEU A 416 -2.12 -31.21 6.13
CA LEU A 416 -0.77 -31.23 5.54
C LEU A 416 -0.75 -30.45 4.21
#